data_AF-D2RK58-F1
#
_entry.id   AF-D2RK58-F1
#
_cell.length_a   1.000
_cell.length_b   1.000
_cell.length_c   1.000
_cell.angle_alpha   90.00
_cell.angle_beta   90.00
_cell.angle_gamma   90.00
#
_symmetry.space_group_name_H-M   'P 1'
#
loop_
_entity.id
_entity.type
_entity.pdbx_description
1 polymer ?
#
loop_
_entity_poly.entity_id
_entity_poly.type
_entity_poly.pdbx_seq_one_letter_code
_entity_poly.pdbx_strand_id
1 'polypeptide(L)' 'MFYVKEPITDNMEFQMEIMDKNVFCRCPVCGKEVPVNLEEVLGKGKGDLFGTAVLCEDCSRELMEVGHGNGSKAEC' A
#
# COMPACT_ATOMS: atom_id res chain seq x y z
N MET A 1 1.03 -14.04 14.27
CA MET A 1 0.60 -12.75 14.83
C MET A 1 1.77 -11.78 14.70
N PHE A 2 1.60 -10.70 13.94
CA PHE A 2 2.62 -9.65 13.81
C PHE A 2 2.27 -8.50 14.77
N TYR A 3 3.28 -7.76 15.24
CA TYR A 3 3.10 -6.59 16.08
C TYR A 3 4.18 -5.56 15.74
N VAL A 4 3.84 -4.28 15.90
CA VAL A 4 4.78 -3.18 15.85
C VAL A 4 5.41 -3.04 17.23
N LYS A 5 6.72 -2.89 17.28
CA LYS A 5 7.47 -2.63 18.51
C LYS A 5 8.45 -1.51 18.26
N GLU A 6 8.21 -0.37 18.89
CA GLU A 6 9.01 0.85 18.70
C GLU A 6 9.40 1.45 20.05
N PRO A 7 10.67 1.84 20.25
CA PRO A 7 11.09 2.55 21.45
C PRO A 7 10.56 3.99 21.43
N ILE A 8 9.90 4.41 22.52
CA ILE A 8 9.48 5.81 22.72
C ILE A 8 10.62 6.58 23.40
N THR A 9 11.27 5.95 24.39
CA THR A 9 12.47 6.44 25.09
C THR A 9 13.35 5.25 25.45
N ASP A 10 14.56 5.49 25.97
CA ASP A 10 15.52 4.43 26.34
C ASP A 10 14.92 3.35 27.28
N ASN A 11 13.89 3.70 28.06
CA ASN A 11 13.25 2.81 29.03
C ASN A 11 11.76 2.53 28.77
N MET A 12 11.22 2.96 27.62
CA MET A 12 9.80 2.80 27.31
C MET A 12 9.61 2.34 25.87
N GLU A 13 8.80 1.29 25.68
CA GLU A 13 8.44 0.76 24.37
C GLU A 13 6.94 0.85 24.12
N PHE A 14 6.58 1.15 22.87
CA PHE A 14 5.25 1.01 22.33
C PHE A 14 5.12 -0.36 21.66
N GLN A 15 4.04 -1.06 21.96
CA GLN A 15 3.68 -2.29 21.27
C GLN A 15 2.23 -2.22 20.82
N MET A 16 1.97 -2.61 19.56
CA MET A 16 0.61 -2.81 19.07
C MET A 16 0.54 -4.02 18.14
N GLU A 17 -0.48 -4.86 18.31
CA GLU A 17 -0.74 -5.96 17.38
C GLU A 17 -1.18 -5.43 16.03
N ILE A 18 -0.77 -6.10 14.95
CA ILE A 18 -1.23 -5.84 13.60
C ILE A 18 -2.45 -6.72 13.33
N MET A 19 -3.60 -6.08 13.11
CA MET A 19 -4.90 -6.67 12.79
C MET A 19 -5.38 -6.14 11.43
N ASP A 20 -6.30 -6.86 10.80
CA ASP A 20 -6.96 -6.47 9.53
C ASP A 20 -7.50 -5.02 9.50
N LYS A 21 -7.90 -4.49 10.64
CA LYS A 21 -8.49 -3.15 10.78
C LYS A 21 -7.50 -2.01 11.07
N ASN A 22 -6.24 -2.31 11.39
CA ASN A 22 -5.26 -1.30 11.79
C ASN A 22 -4.05 -1.18 10.87
N VAL A 23 -4.17 -1.73 9.65
CA VAL A 23 -3.14 -1.62 8.62
C VAL A 23 -3.57 -0.64 7.55
N PHE A 24 -2.76 0.40 7.35
CA PHE A 24 -3.01 1.45 6.39
C PHE A 24 -1.74 1.82 5.64
N CYS A 25 -1.88 2.30 4.42
CA CYS A 25 -0.83 3.00 3.70
C CYS A 25 -1.31 4.38 3.27
N ARG A 26 -0.39 5.24 2.85
CA ARG A 26 -0.73 6.51 2.21
C ARG A 26 -0.56 6.37 0.71
N CYS A 27 -1.57 6.80 -0.04
CA CYS A 27 -1.49 6.88 -1.49
C CYS A 27 -0.30 7.79 -1.87
N PRO A 28 0.68 7.32 -2.65
CA PRO A 28 1.86 8.11 -3.01
C PRO A 28 1.55 9.33 -3.90
N VAL A 29 0.36 9.38 -4.51
CA VAL A 29 -0.07 10.47 -5.39
C VAL A 29 -0.70 11.61 -4.59
N CYS A 30 -1.70 11.31 -3.75
CA CYS A 30 -2.52 12.31 -3.07
C CYS A 30 -2.38 12.32 -1.54
N GLY A 31 -1.65 11.36 -0.96
CA GLY A 31 -1.44 11.25 0.49
C GLY A 31 -2.61 10.68 1.29
N LYS A 32 -3.76 10.41 0.66
CA LYS A 32 -4.95 9.84 1.32
C LYS A 32 -4.61 8.50 1.96
N GLU A 33 -5.12 8.29 3.17
CA GLU A 33 -5.00 7.02 3.87
C GLU A 33 -5.90 5.95 3.22
N VAL A 34 -5.36 4.75 3.04
CA VAL A 34 -6.02 3.62 2.40
C VAL A 34 -5.87 2.39 3.30
N PRO A 35 -6.96 1.73 3.71
CA PRO A 35 -6.88 0.46 4.43
C PRO A 35 -6.30 -0.62 3.49
N VAL A 36 -5.42 -1.48 4.01
CA VAL A 36 -4.75 -2.50 3.20
C VAL A 36 -4.84 -3.89 3.82
N ASN A 37 -5.07 -4.89 2.98
CA ASN A 37 -4.92 -6.28 3.36
C ASN A 37 -3.50 -6.77 3.03
N LEU A 38 -2.69 -7.05 4.06
CA LEU A 38 -1.30 -7.49 3.88
C LEU A 38 -1.18 -8.81 3.11
N GLU A 39 -2.13 -9.73 3.26
CA GLU A 39 -2.12 -10.99 2.52
C GLU A 39 -2.31 -10.75 1.01
N GLU A 40 -3.23 -9.84 0.66
CA GLU A 40 -3.48 -9.49 -0.74
C GLU A 40 -2.26 -8.80 -1.38
N VAL A 41 -1.65 -7.89 -0.63
CA VAL A 41 -0.53 -7.06 -1.11
C VAL A 41 0.79 -7.84 -1.16
N LEU A 42 1.09 -8.65 -0.15
CA LEU A 42 2.40 -9.30 0.02
C LEU A 42 2.39 -10.82 -0.22
N GLY A 43 1.22 -11.48 -0.13
CA GLY A 43 1.11 -12.94 -0.20
C GLY A 43 1.50 -13.55 -1.55
N LYS A 44 1.53 -12.74 -2.63
CA LYS A 44 1.92 -13.18 -3.98
C LYS A 44 3.44 -13.14 -4.23
N GLY A 45 4.25 -12.77 -3.23
CA GLY A 45 5.72 -12.80 -3.31
C GLY A 45 6.34 -11.73 -4.22
N LYS A 46 5.59 -10.71 -4.62
CA LYS A 46 6.05 -9.60 -5.49
C LYS A 46 6.19 -8.25 -4.75
N GLY A 47 6.06 -8.23 -3.44
CA GLY A 47 6.10 -7.01 -2.62
C GLY A 47 6.79 -7.25 -1.28
N ASP A 48 7.24 -6.17 -0.66
CA ASP A 48 7.78 -6.11 0.69
C ASP A 48 7.13 -4.98 1.52
N LEU A 49 7.50 -4.84 2.80
CA LEU A 49 6.95 -3.81 3.70
C LEU A 49 7.54 -2.40 3.49
N PHE A 50 8.54 -2.24 2.61
CA PHE A 50 9.28 -0.98 2.46
C PHE A 50 8.99 -0.27 1.13
N GLY A 51 9.01 -0.99 0.02
CA GLY A 51 8.86 -0.49 -1.33
C GLY A 51 7.47 -0.71 -1.95
N THR A 52 6.58 -1.46 -1.29
CA THR A 52 5.22 -1.66 -1.81
C THR A 52 4.31 -0.48 -1.46
N ALA A 53 3.69 0.12 -2.47
CA ALA A 53 2.71 1.20 -2.30
C ALA A 53 1.36 0.84 -2.94
N VAL A 54 0.26 1.25 -2.31
CA VAL A 54 -1.10 1.05 -2.81
C VAL A 54 -1.71 2.41 -3.16
N LEU A 55 -2.28 2.51 -4.37
CA LEU A 55 -3.02 3.70 -4.80
C LEU A 55 -4.43 3.68 -4.21
N CYS A 56 -4.96 4.86 -3.87
CA CYS A 56 -6.37 4.98 -3.59
C CYS A 56 -7.21 4.75 -4.86
N GLU A 57 -8.50 4.46 -4.67
CA GLU A 57 -9.45 4.21 -5.77
C GLU A 57 -9.51 5.35 -6.79
N ASP A 58 -9.40 6.61 -6.33
CA ASP A 58 -9.46 7.77 -7.22
C ASP A 58 -8.23 7.86 -8.12
N CYS A 59 -7.03 7.79 -7.56
CA CYS A 59 -5.79 7.86 -8.33
C CYS A 59 -5.56 6.62 -9.19
N SER A 60 -6.03 5.44 -8.76
CA SER A 60 -5.93 4.23 -9.58
C SER A 60 -6.88 4.31 -10.78
N ARG A 61 -8.09 4.83 -10.60
CA ARG A 61 -9.04 5.07 -11.70
C ARG A 61 -8.48 6.07 -12.71
N GLU A 62 -7.96 7.20 -12.25
CA GLU A 62 -7.32 8.19 -13.13
C GLU A 62 -6.17 7.58 -13.94
N LEU A 63 -5.31 6.77 -13.30
CA LEU A 63 -4.22 6.07 -13.98
C LEU A 63 -4.72 5.13 -15.09
N MET A 64 -5.81 4.38 -14.82
CA MET A 64 -6.41 3.47 -15.79
C MET A 64 -7.09 4.21 -16.95
N GLU A 65 -7.69 5.37 -16.68
CA GLU A 65 -8.31 6.24 -17.69
C GLU A 65 -7.26 6.83 -18.66
N VAL A 66 -6.09 7.22 -18.15
CA VAL A 66 -4.96 7.68 -18.98
C VAL A 66 -4.41 6.55 -19.86
N GLY A 67 -4.46 5.30 -19.41
CA GLY A 67 -4.00 4.13 -20.15
C GLY A 67 -4.84 3.75 -21.38
N HIS A 68 -6.09 4.22 -21.48
CA HIS A 68 -6.98 3.95 -22.62
C HIS A 68 -6.93 5.04 -23.71
N GLY A 69 -5.94 5.95 -23.65
CA GLY A 69 -5.89 7.15 -24.48
C GLY A 69 -4.64 7.34 -25.35
N ASN A 70 -3.91 6.28 -25.75
CA ASN A 70 -3.08 6.26 -26.98
C ASN A 70 -2.31 4.94 -27.08
N GLY A 71 -2.77 4.04 -27.93
CA GLY A 71 -2.06 2.83 -28.33
C GLY A 71 -2.43 2.47 -29.75
N SER A 72 -1.81 3.17 -30.70
CA SER A 72 -1.84 2.88 -32.13
C SER A 72 -1.68 1.38 -32.38
N LYS A 73 -2.47 0.85 -33.34
CA LYS A 73 -2.22 -0.43 -33.99
C LYS A 73 -0.71 -0.59 -34.26
N ALA A 74 -0.08 -1.56 -33.62
CA ALA A 74 1.14 -2.16 -34.13
C ALA A 74 0.71 -3.46 -34.81
N GLU A 75 0.66 -3.42 -36.14
CA GLU A 75 0.73 -4.62 -36.98
C GLU A 75 2.12 -5.24 -36.82
N CYS A 76 2.16 -6.55 -36.54
CA CYS A 76 3.21 -7.49 -36.91
C CYS A 76 2.62 -8.90 -36.86
#